data_AF-A0A2I0EX16-F1
#
_entry.id   AF-A0A2I0EX16-F1
#
_cell.length_a   1.000
_cell.length_b   1.000
_cell.length_c   1.000
_cell.angle_alpha   90.00
_cell.angle_beta   90.00
_cell.angle_gamma   90.00
#
_symmetry.space_group_name_H-M   'P 1'
#
loop_
_entity.id
_entity.type
_entity.pdbx_description
1 polymer ?
#
loop_
_entity_poly.entity_id
_entity_poly.type
_entity_poly.pdbx_seq_one_letter_code
_entity_poly.pdbx_strand_id
1 'polypeptide(L)'
;MIREIYEFRYNKNLEQKRGYHIIGKKWSFIFFTVIGLMIADTIAFMINARLVYIIGLLLLSIGLFLVIKKIDSLMLSHEIEARPKEKESMFEFLTKERNINHSSQIKELAIQMELAGSKSRKSFNLIPFLNLVLPVVILLSTFIYQDYEGDLTLIVALFSMFFVLSFGLHVFLNAFAEIFINTKADRQLYLASLLNEVYLDRLIFENKNKKQQLVQNYTFIYNTLTQF
;
A
#
# COMPACT_ATOMS: atom_id res chain seq x y z
N MET A 1 4.72 -6.01 24.40
CA MET A 1 5.68 -5.55 23.37
C MET A 1 5.01 -5.03 22.09
N ILE A 2 4.35 -5.86 21.25
CA ILE A 2 3.70 -5.36 20.01
C ILE A 2 2.68 -4.24 20.30
N ARG A 3 1.80 -4.43 21.29
CA ARG A 3 0.83 -3.39 21.73
C ARG A 3 1.50 -2.09 22.17
N GLU A 4 2.66 -2.18 22.80
CA GLU A 4 3.38 -1.03 23.34
C GLU A 4 4.11 -0.26 22.23
N ILE A 5 4.57 -0.94 21.18
CA ILE A 5 5.10 -0.29 19.97
C ILE A 5 3.99 0.47 19.22
N TYR A 6 2.76 -0.07 19.23
CA TYR A 6 1.59 0.63 18.70
C TYR A 6 1.23 1.88 19.53
N GLU A 7 1.24 1.76 20.85
CA GLU A 7 0.96 2.88 21.76
C GLU A 7 2.08 3.94 21.71
N PHE A 8 3.34 3.54 21.54
CA PHE A 8 4.48 4.46 21.30
C PHE A 8 4.25 5.37 20.10
N ARG A 9 3.85 4.80 18.94
CA ARG A 9 3.58 5.59 17.73
C ARG A 9 2.43 6.59 17.95
N TYR A 10 1.41 6.17 18.71
CA TYR A 10 0.25 6.99 19.02
C TYR A 10 0.58 8.12 20.02
N ASN A 11 1.38 7.84 21.04
CA ASN A 11 1.71 8.79 22.11
C ASN A 11 2.81 9.79 21.74
N LYS A 12 3.74 9.45 20.84
CA LYS A 12 4.79 10.38 20.37
C LYS A 12 4.38 11.27 19.18
N ASN A 13 3.09 11.36 18.85
CA ASN A 13 2.59 12.18 17.73
C ASN A 13 3.34 11.93 16.42
N LEU A 14 3.71 10.67 16.13
CA LEU A 14 4.06 10.24 14.77
C LEU A 14 2.77 10.16 13.95
N GLU A 15 2.02 11.26 13.91
CA GLU A 15 0.80 11.39 13.12
C GLU A 15 1.20 11.33 11.65
N GLN A 16 0.91 10.21 11.01
CA GLN A 16 0.85 10.18 9.55
C GLN A 16 -0.17 11.24 9.13
N LYS A 17 0.32 12.34 8.55
CA LYS A 17 -0.52 13.31 7.86
C LYS A 17 -1.40 12.53 6.89
N ARG A 18 -2.72 12.70 6.98
CA ARG A 18 -3.65 12.02 6.06
C ARG A 18 -3.24 12.32 4.62
N GLY A 19 -3.41 11.37 3.70
CA GLY A 19 -2.93 11.50 2.31
C GLY A 19 -3.32 12.81 1.62
N TYR A 20 -4.55 13.30 1.79
CA TYR A 20 -4.98 14.59 1.24
C TYR A 20 -4.21 15.80 1.79
N HIS A 21 -3.65 15.69 2.99
CA HIS A 21 -2.84 16.72 3.63
C HIS A 21 -1.41 16.73 3.07
N ILE A 22 -0.89 15.56 2.66
CA ILE A 22 0.41 15.41 1.99
C ILE A 22 0.31 15.85 0.52
N ILE A 23 -0.75 15.42 -0.17
CA ILE A 23 -1.03 15.71 -1.58
C ILE A 23 -1.39 17.21 -1.77
N GLY A 24 -2.05 17.80 -0.78
CA GLY A 24 -2.53 19.17 -0.79
C GLY A 24 -3.88 19.35 -1.50
N LYS A 25 -4.57 20.45 -1.17
CA LYS A 25 -5.92 20.76 -1.69
C LYS A 25 -5.97 20.83 -3.22
N LYS A 26 -4.91 21.35 -3.86
CA LYS A 26 -4.83 21.53 -5.31
C LYS A 26 -4.93 20.22 -6.08
N TRP A 27 -4.08 19.24 -5.76
CA TRP A 27 -4.06 17.95 -6.45
C TRP A 27 -5.26 17.08 -6.09
N SER A 28 -5.73 17.18 -4.84
CA SER A 28 -6.99 16.55 -4.43
C SER A 28 -8.17 17.07 -5.26
N PHE A 29 -8.27 18.38 -5.45
CA PHE A 29 -9.33 19.00 -6.26
C PHE A 29 -9.26 18.56 -7.73
N ILE A 30 -8.06 18.55 -8.32
CA ILE A 30 -7.86 18.08 -9.71
C ILE A 30 -8.31 16.62 -9.85
N PHE A 31 -7.93 15.75 -8.91
CA PHE A 31 -8.33 14.34 -8.91
C PHE A 31 -9.86 14.17 -8.90
N PHE A 32 -10.56 14.84 -7.97
CA PHE A 32 -12.02 14.78 -7.92
C PHE A 32 -12.70 15.38 -9.15
N THR A 33 -12.10 16.42 -9.74
CA THR A 33 -12.61 17.04 -10.96
C THR A 33 -12.51 16.08 -12.15
N VAL A 34 -11.38 15.39 -12.31
CA VAL A 34 -11.20 14.39 -13.38
C VAL A 34 -12.19 13.24 -13.22
N ILE A 35 -12.40 12.75 -12.00
CA ILE A 35 -13.41 11.71 -11.72
C ILE A 35 -14.82 12.21 -12.05
N GLY A 36 -15.18 13.41 -11.62
CA GLY A 36 -16.49 14.01 -11.92
C GLY A 36 -16.74 14.13 -13.43
N LEU A 37 -15.72 14.55 -14.18
CA LEU A 37 -15.77 14.63 -15.64
C LEU A 37 -15.91 13.24 -16.28
N MET A 38 -15.21 12.21 -15.79
CA MET A 38 -15.36 10.84 -16.30
C MET A 38 -16.77 10.30 -16.08
N ILE A 39 -17.38 10.58 -14.92
CA ILE A 39 -18.77 10.18 -14.64
C ILE A 39 -19.73 10.90 -15.60
N ALA A 40 -19.57 12.21 -15.77
CA ALA A 40 -20.39 12.99 -16.68
C ALA A 40 -20.27 12.51 -18.15
N ASP A 41 -19.05 12.22 -18.59
CA ASP A 41 -18.75 11.72 -19.94
C ASP A 41 -19.34 10.32 -20.16
N THR A 42 -19.29 9.47 -19.13
CA THR A 42 -19.93 8.14 -19.14
C THR A 42 -21.45 8.23 -19.27
N ILE A 43 -22.09 9.15 -18.52
CA ILE A 43 -23.54 9.39 -18.61
C ILE A 43 -23.90 9.93 -20.01
N ALA A 44 -23.10 10.86 -20.54
CA ALA A 44 -23.33 11.42 -21.87
C ALA A 44 -23.18 10.37 -22.99
N PHE A 45 -22.21 9.45 -22.84
CA PHE A 45 -22.06 8.29 -23.74
C PHE A 45 -23.29 7.39 -23.73
N MET A 46 -23.87 7.11 -22.55
CA MET A 46 -25.09 6.29 -22.45
C MET A 46 -26.29 6.89 -23.20
N ILE A 47 -26.40 8.22 -23.25
CA ILE A 47 -27.53 8.90 -23.87
C ILE A 47 -27.39 8.98 -25.40
N ASN A 48 -26.18 9.22 -25.90
CA ASN A 48 -25.98 9.58 -27.32
C ASN A 48 -25.02 8.67 -28.11
N ALA A 49 -24.38 7.67 -27.48
CA ALA A 49 -23.55 6.62 -28.11
C ALA A 49 -22.57 7.10 -29.20
N ARG A 50 -22.02 8.31 -29.08
CA ARG A 50 -21.07 8.88 -30.06
C ARG A 50 -19.62 8.52 -29.73
N LEU A 51 -18.84 8.21 -30.76
CA LEU A 51 -17.39 7.96 -30.68
C LEU A 51 -16.60 9.08 -29.99
N VAL A 52 -17.09 10.33 -30.02
CA VAL A 52 -16.42 11.47 -29.37
C VAL A 52 -16.29 11.29 -27.85
N TYR A 53 -17.24 10.61 -27.21
CA TYR A 53 -17.21 10.33 -25.77
C TYR A 53 -16.22 9.20 -25.43
N ILE A 54 -15.95 8.29 -26.38
CA ILE A 54 -14.90 7.27 -26.20
C ILE A 54 -13.52 7.94 -26.21
N ILE A 55 -13.31 8.90 -27.11
CA ILE A 55 -12.08 9.71 -27.16
C ILE A 55 -11.95 10.57 -25.89
N GLY A 56 -13.04 11.16 -25.42
CA GLY A 56 -13.11 11.90 -24.15
C GLY A 56 -12.69 11.05 -22.96
N LEU A 57 -13.27 9.86 -22.81
CA LEU A 57 -12.92 8.89 -21.78
C LEU A 57 -11.44 8.49 -21.82
N LEU A 58 -10.89 8.30 -23.02
CA LEU A 58 -9.49 7.92 -23.20
C LEU A 58 -8.55 9.05 -22.75
N LEU A 59 -8.83 10.30 -23.13
CA LEU A 59 -8.08 11.48 -22.70
C LEU A 59 -8.18 11.71 -21.18
N LEU A 60 -9.37 11.56 -20.60
CA LEU A 60 -9.59 11.67 -19.16
C LEU A 60 -8.85 10.56 -18.39
N SER A 61 -8.80 9.35 -18.94
CA SER A 61 -8.03 8.24 -18.36
C SER A 61 -6.53 8.53 -18.34
N ILE A 62 -5.98 9.11 -19.43
CA ILE A 62 -4.58 9.56 -19.47
C ILE A 62 -4.35 10.67 -18.43
N GLY A 63 -5.27 11.64 -18.34
CA GLY A 63 -5.20 12.71 -17.35
C GLY A 63 -5.19 12.17 -15.91
N LEU A 64 -6.07 11.21 -15.61
CA LEU A 64 -6.12 10.55 -14.31
C LEU A 64 -4.81 9.83 -13.99
N PHE A 65 -4.24 9.10 -14.96
CA PHE A 65 -2.96 8.42 -14.81
C PHE A 65 -1.83 9.40 -14.44
N LEU A 66 -1.75 10.57 -15.11
CA LEU A 66 -0.75 11.59 -14.80
C LEU A 66 -0.92 12.18 -13.40
N VAL A 67 -2.17 12.40 -12.97
CA VAL A 67 -2.48 12.90 -11.62
C VAL A 67 -2.09 11.88 -10.57
N ILE A 68 -2.41 10.59 -10.77
CA ILE A 68 -2.03 9.50 -9.87
C ILE A 68 -0.50 9.43 -9.75
N LYS A 69 0.22 9.41 -10.87
CA LYS A 69 1.69 9.38 -10.85
C LYS A 69 2.29 10.56 -10.06
N LYS A 70 1.66 11.74 -10.12
CA LYS A 70 2.11 12.90 -9.37
C LYS A 70 1.79 12.78 -7.87
N ILE A 71 0.62 12.26 -7.53
CA ILE A 71 0.21 11.95 -6.15
C ILE A 71 1.19 10.96 -5.52
N ASP A 72 1.52 9.87 -6.23
CA ASP A 72 2.46 8.85 -5.76
C ASP A 72 3.84 9.45 -5.49
N SER A 73 4.33 10.31 -6.40
CA SER A 73 5.60 11.01 -6.22
C SER A 73 5.61 11.91 -4.97
N LEU A 74 4.51 12.61 -4.68
CA LEU A 74 4.41 13.46 -3.49
C LEU A 74 4.35 12.65 -2.19
N MET A 75 3.62 11.54 -2.21
CA MET A 75 3.54 10.61 -1.08
C MET A 75 4.91 10.00 -0.80
N LEU A 76 5.61 9.54 -1.84
CA LEU A 76 6.95 8.96 -1.73
C LEU A 76 7.96 9.98 -1.17
N SER A 77 7.95 11.23 -1.67
CA SER A 77 8.86 12.26 -1.16
C SER A 77 8.64 12.56 0.32
N HIS A 78 7.38 12.57 0.75
CA HIS A 78 7.06 12.82 2.15
C HIS A 78 7.48 11.65 3.03
N GLU A 79 7.28 10.42 2.55
CA GLU A 79 7.73 9.23 3.26
C GLU A 79 9.25 9.23 3.43
N ILE A 80 10.02 9.54 2.38
CA ILE A 80 11.50 9.61 2.43
C ILE A 80 11.97 10.65 3.46
N GLU A 81 11.29 11.80 3.56
CA GLU A 81 11.68 12.87 4.47
C GLU A 81 11.33 12.54 5.94
N ALA A 82 10.19 11.91 6.19
CA ALA A 82 9.73 11.56 7.54
C ALA A 82 10.47 10.36 8.13
N ARG A 83 10.76 9.35 7.29
CA ARG A 83 11.28 8.03 7.69
C ARG A 83 12.55 8.07 8.54
N PRO A 84 13.57 8.93 8.32
CA PRO A 84 14.73 9.05 9.20
C PRO A 84 14.37 9.43 10.64
N LYS A 85 13.45 10.38 10.82
CA LYS A 85 12.99 10.82 12.14
C LYS A 85 12.17 9.75 12.84
N GLU A 86 11.32 9.03 12.10
CA GLU A 86 10.57 7.90 12.65
C GLU A 86 11.52 6.79 13.11
N LYS A 87 12.55 6.50 12.30
CA LYS A 87 13.58 5.50 12.60
C LYS A 87 14.37 5.84 13.86
N GLU A 88 14.82 7.10 13.98
CA GLU A 88 15.53 7.58 15.17
C GLU A 88 14.65 7.47 16.42
N SER A 89 13.39 7.90 16.32
CA SER A 89 12.43 7.81 17.43
C SER A 89 12.19 6.36 17.86
N MET A 90 12.06 5.44 16.90
CA MET A 90 11.91 4.00 17.16
C MET A 90 13.17 3.43 17.83
N PHE A 91 14.35 3.83 17.38
CA PHE A 91 15.60 3.41 17.99
C PHE A 91 15.72 3.88 19.45
N GLU A 92 15.37 5.13 19.74
CA GLU A 92 15.34 5.64 21.11
C GLU A 92 14.36 4.86 22.00
N PHE A 93 13.16 4.57 21.50
CA PHE A 93 12.17 3.78 22.23
C PHE A 93 12.69 2.39 22.58
N LEU A 94 13.26 1.68 21.61
CA LEU A 94 13.77 0.33 21.82
C LEU A 94 14.94 0.32 22.82
N THR A 95 15.87 1.26 22.69
CA THR A 95 17.10 1.28 23.49
C THR A 95 16.93 1.92 24.86
N LYS A 96 16.32 3.12 24.94
CA LYS A 96 16.22 3.90 26.18
C LYS A 96 15.02 3.48 27.04
N GLU A 97 13.88 3.15 26.44
CA GLU A 97 12.67 2.82 27.20
C GLU A 97 12.52 1.31 27.42
N ARG A 98 13.00 0.48 26.48
CA ARG A 98 12.83 -0.98 26.53
C ARG A 98 14.10 -1.78 26.75
N ASN A 99 15.27 -1.14 26.82
CA ASN A 99 16.57 -1.78 27.00
C ASN A 99 16.88 -2.89 25.97
N ILE A 100 16.31 -2.78 24.76
CA ILE A 100 16.58 -3.68 23.64
C ILE A 100 17.79 -3.15 22.90
N ASN A 101 18.95 -3.72 23.21
CA ASN A 101 20.25 -3.21 22.74
C ASN A 101 20.92 -4.12 21.70
N HIS A 102 20.41 -5.34 21.50
CA HIS A 102 20.98 -6.32 20.59
C HIS A 102 20.19 -6.40 19.28
N SER A 103 20.92 -6.44 18.16
CA SER A 103 20.33 -6.55 16.81
C SER A 103 19.42 -7.78 16.67
N SER A 104 19.77 -8.92 17.29
CA SER A 104 18.96 -10.14 17.25
C SER A 104 17.55 -9.97 17.81
N GLN A 105 17.40 -9.24 18.92
CA GLN A 105 16.11 -8.97 19.55
C GLN A 105 15.23 -8.06 18.69
N ILE A 106 15.85 -7.08 18.03
CA ILE A 106 15.14 -6.16 17.11
C ILE A 106 14.65 -6.93 15.87
N LYS A 107 15.47 -7.84 15.34
CA LYS A 107 15.09 -8.71 14.22
C LYS A 107 13.90 -9.59 14.56
N GLU A 108 13.91 -10.21 15.74
CA GLU A 108 12.81 -11.06 16.18
C GLU A 108 11.49 -10.29 16.29
N LEU A 109 11.55 -9.05 16.79
CA LEU A 109 10.39 -8.16 16.83
C LEU A 109 9.88 -7.78 15.45
N ALA A 110 10.77 -7.48 14.51
CA ALA A 110 10.40 -7.18 13.13
C ALA A 110 9.61 -8.35 12.51
N ILE A 111 10.12 -9.58 12.66
CA ILE A 111 9.47 -10.79 12.16
C ILE A 111 8.10 -11.01 12.79
N GLN A 112 8.00 -10.88 14.12
CA GLN A 112 6.72 -11.05 14.82
C GLN A 112 5.68 -10.03 14.35
N MET A 113 6.10 -8.79 14.09
CA MET A 113 5.22 -7.73 13.63
C MET A 113 4.80 -7.90 12.17
N GLU A 114 5.70 -8.38 11.32
CA GLU A 114 5.43 -8.72 9.92
C GLU A 114 4.42 -9.88 9.80
N LEU A 115 4.59 -10.92 10.61
CA LEU A 115 3.65 -12.05 10.68
C LEU A 115 2.28 -11.62 11.17
N ALA A 116 2.22 -10.77 12.20
CA ALA A 116 0.96 -10.22 12.71
C ALA A 116 0.24 -9.35 11.66
N GLY A 117 0.99 -8.53 10.93
CA GLY A 117 0.47 -7.71 9.84
C GLY A 117 -0.06 -8.55 8.68
N SER A 118 0.74 -9.50 8.21
CA SER A 118 0.39 -10.36 7.08
C SER A 118 -0.86 -11.20 7.38
N LYS A 119 -0.98 -11.74 8.60
CA LYS A 119 -2.15 -12.54 9.01
C LYS A 119 -3.42 -11.71 9.18
N SER A 120 -3.30 -10.43 9.53
CA SER A 120 -4.44 -9.55 9.76
C SER A 120 -4.93 -8.82 8.49
N ARG A 121 -4.12 -8.82 7.43
CA ARG A 121 -4.48 -8.23 6.13
C ARG A 121 -5.56 -9.06 5.45
N LYS A 122 -6.69 -8.41 5.12
CA LYS A 122 -7.79 -9.00 4.35
C LYS A 122 -7.69 -8.57 2.89
N SER A 123 -7.69 -9.53 1.97
CA SER A 123 -7.85 -9.27 0.54
C SER A 123 -9.11 -9.97 0.04
N PHE A 124 -9.83 -9.32 -0.88
CA PHE A 124 -11.02 -9.88 -1.49
C PHE A 124 -10.66 -10.35 -2.89
N ASN A 125 -10.56 -11.67 -3.07
CA ASN A 125 -10.41 -12.26 -4.38
C ASN A 125 -11.78 -12.64 -4.96
N LEU A 126 -12.32 -11.78 -5.82
CA LEU A 126 -13.60 -12.02 -6.49
C LEU A 126 -13.46 -12.80 -7.80
N ILE A 127 -12.24 -13.10 -8.25
CA ILE A 127 -11.99 -13.84 -9.49
C ILE A 127 -12.72 -15.20 -9.50
N PRO A 128 -12.72 -16.01 -8.43
CA PRO A 128 -13.45 -17.28 -8.41
C PRO A 128 -14.96 -17.10 -8.55
N PHE A 129 -15.51 -16.04 -7.95
CA PHE A 129 -16.95 -15.73 -8.04
C PHE A 129 -17.33 -15.21 -9.43
N LEU A 130 -16.51 -14.34 -10.00
CA LEU A 130 -16.63 -13.86 -11.38
C LEU A 130 -16.62 -15.02 -12.38
N ASN A 131 -15.68 -15.95 -12.25
CA ASN A 131 -15.56 -17.12 -13.11
C ASN A 131 -16.76 -18.07 -13.01
N LEU A 132 -17.45 -18.09 -11.88
CA LEU A 132 -18.65 -18.91 -11.68
C LEU A 132 -19.91 -18.23 -12.23
N VAL A 133 -20.01 -16.90 -12.11
CA VAL A 133 -21.18 -16.14 -12.53
C VAL A 133 -21.17 -15.84 -14.04
N LEU A 134 -20.00 -15.64 -14.65
CA LEU A 134 -19.86 -15.36 -16.08
C LEU A 134 -20.60 -16.38 -16.97
N PRO A 135 -20.37 -17.71 -16.81
CA PRO A 135 -21.00 -18.71 -17.67
C PRO A 135 -22.52 -18.71 -17.53
N VAL A 136 -23.04 -18.48 -16.31
CA VAL A 136 -24.47 -18.42 -16.03
C VAL A 136 -25.11 -17.21 -16.71
N VAL A 137 -24.47 -16.06 -16.65
CA VAL A 137 -24.95 -14.84 -17.33
C VAL A 137 -24.89 -15.02 -18.85
N ILE A 138 -23.85 -15.66 -19.39
CA ILE A 138 -23.75 -15.99 -20.84
C ILE A 138 -24.89 -16.90 -21.24
N LEU A 139 -25.12 -17.98 -20.50
CA LEU A 139 -26.15 -18.96 -20.82
C LEU A 139 -27.57 -18.36 -20.77
N LEU A 140 -27.87 -17.57 -19.73
CA LEU A 140 -29.15 -16.86 -19.61
C LEU A 140 -29.37 -15.85 -20.76
N SER A 141 -28.32 -15.15 -21.17
CA SER A 141 -28.42 -14.17 -22.25
C SER A 141 -28.60 -14.83 -23.62
N THR A 142 -28.01 -16.01 -23.84
CA THR A 142 -28.23 -16.80 -25.06
C THR A 142 -29.69 -17.26 -25.16
N PHE A 143 -30.30 -17.64 -24.03
CA PHE A 143 -31.73 -17.96 -23.99
C PHE A 143 -32.61 -16.74 -24.25
N ILE A 144 -32.27 -15.59 -23.67
CA ILE A 144 -33.01 -14.35 -23.92
C ILE A 144 -32.88 -13.93 -25.40
N TYR A 145 -31.71 -14.10 -26.02
CA TYR A 145 -31.49 -13.74 -27.42
C TYR A 145 -32.31 -14.59 -28.40
N GLN A 146 -32.51 -15.88 -28.11
CA GLN A 146 -33.26 -16.77 -29.00
C GLN A 146 -34.73 -16.35 -29.19
N ASP A 147 -35.31 -15.66 -28.20
CA ASP A 147 -36.71 -15.22 -28.21
C ASP A 147 -36.87 -13.70 -28.44
N TYR A 148 -35.77 -12.96 -28.70
CA TYR A 148 -35.79 -11.50 -28.79
C TYR A 148 -35.63 -11.00 -30.24
N GLU A 149 -36.69 -10.42 -30.81
CA GLU A 149 -36.66 -9.80 -32.15
C GLU A 149 -35.97 -8.41 -32.18
N GLY A 150 -35.52 -7.89 -31.03
CA GLY A 150 -34.89 -6.57 -30.92
C GLY A 150 -33.39 -6.55 -31.22
N ASP A 151 -32.84 -5.34 -31.36
CA ASP A 151 -31.45 -5.09 -31.71
C ASP A 151 -30.45 -5.73 -30.70
N LEU A 152 -29.53 -6.54 -31.22
CA LEU A 152 -28.45 -7.23 -30.50
C LEU A 152 -27.65 -6.28 -29.58
N THR A 153 -27.60 -5.00 -29.98
CA THR A 153 -26.92 -3.92 -29.25
C THR A 153 -27.36 -3.82 -27.79
N LEU A 154 -28.63 -4.07 -27.46
CA LEU A 154 -29.15 -3.99 -26.08
C LEU A 154 -28.57 -5.09 -25.18
N ILE A 155 -28.50 -6.32 -25.70
CA ILE A 155 -27.97 -7.48 -24.96
C ILE A 155 -26.46 -7.32 -24.74
N VAL A 156 -25.73 -6.85 -25.77
CA VAL A 156 -24.30 -6.54 -25.67
C VAL A 156 -24.04 -5.42 -24.66
N ALA A 157 -24.90 -4.40 -24.62
CA ALA A 157 -24.79 -3.30 -23.65
C ALA A 157 -25.03 -3.77 -22.21
N LEU A 158 -26.06 -4.60 -21.96
CA LEU A 158 -26.31 -5.23 -20.65
C LEU A 158 -25.13 -6.11 -20.21
N PHE A 159 -24.56 -6.86 -21.13
CA PHE A 159 -23.38 -7.68 -20.87
C PHE A 159 -22.16 -6.85 -20.48
N SER A 160 -21.91 -5.79 -21.25
CA SER A 160 -20.82 -4.86 -21.02
C SER A 160 -21.00 -4.17 -19.67
N MET A 161 -22.22 -3.77 -19.31
CA MET A 161 -22.55 -3.20 -18.01
C MET A 161 -22.27 -4.20 -16.87
N PHE A 162 -22.68 -5.46 -17.00
CA PHE A 162 -22.43 -6.49 -15.99
C PHE A 162 -20.93 -6.74 -15.79
N PHE A 163 -20.16 -6.81 -16.87
CA PHE A 163 -18.70 -6.96 -16.81
C PHE A 163 -18.02 -5.76 -16.13
N VAL A 164 -18.36 -4.54 -16.56
CA VAL A 164 -17.80 -3.31 -16.00
C VAL A 164 -18.15 -3.18 -14.53
N LEU A 165 -19.39 -3.46 -14.14
CA LEU A 165 -19.81 -3.43 -12.74
C LEU A 165 -19.08 -4.49 -11.92
N SER A 166 -18.93 -5.71 -12.42
CA SER A 166 -18.31 -6.80 -11.65
C SER A 166 -16.80 -6.63 -11.48
N PHE A 167 -16.09 -6.19 -12.52
CA PHE A 167 -14.67 -5.80 -12.40
C PHE A 167 -14.51 -4.55 -11.54
N GLY A 168 -15.38 -3.56 -11.70
CA GLY A 168 -15.42 -2.36 -10.87
C GLY A 168 -15.65 -2.68 -9.40
N LEU A 169 -16.51 -3.66 -9.09
CA LEU A 169 -16.78 -4.11 -7.72
C LEU A 169 -15.55 -4.74 -7.08
N HIS A 170 -14.75 -5.50 -7.84
CA HIS A 170 -13.50 -6.07 -7.35
C HIS A 170 -12.47 -5.01 -6.97
N VAL A 171 -12.29 -4.01 -7.83
CA VAL A 171 -11.41 -2.87 -7.56
C VAL A 171 -11.94 -2.08 -6.35
N PHE A 172 -13.25 -1.81 -6.30
CA PHE A 172 -13.88 -1.07 -5.22
C PHE A 172 -13.76 -1.78 -3.86
N LEU A 173 -14.03 -3.08 -3.79
CA LEU A 173 -13.95 -3.85 -2.55
C LEU A 173 -12.52 -3.96 -2.03
N ASN A 174 -11.53 -4.11 -2.91
CA ASN A 174 -10.13 -4.10 -2.50
C ASN A 174 -9.66 -2.71 -2.05
N ALA A 175 -10.05 -1.65 -2.77
CA ALA A 175 -9.78 -0.28 -2.34
C ALA A 175 -10.45 0.05 -0.99
N PHE A 176 -11.69 -0.40 -0.78
CA PHE A 176 -12.40 -0.26 0.49
C PHE A 176 -11.69 -1.03 1.61
N ALA A 177 -11.25 -2.26 1.34
CA ALA A 177 -10.51 -3.05 2.30
C ALA A 177 -9.18 -2.39 2.69
N GLU A 178 -8.44 -1.87 1.71
CA GLU A 178 -7.18 -1.16 1.92
C GLU A 178 -7.36 0.11 2.76
N ILE A 179 -8.38 0.92 2.44
CA ILE A 179 -8.60 2.20 3.13
C ILE A 179 -9.17 2.01 4.54
N PHE A 180 -10.13 1.11 4.72
CA PHE A 180 -10.95 1.05 5.94
C PHE A 180 -10.73 -0.19 6.82
N ILE A 181 -10.30 -1.32 6.24
CA ILE A 181 -10.22 -2.60 6.96
C ILE A 181 -8.77 -2.93 7.34
N ASN A 182 -7.84 -2.70 6.41
CA ASN A 182 -6.43 -3.09 6.52
C ASN A 182 -5.56 -2.05 7.20
N THR A 183 -6.11 -0.91 7.62
CA THR A 183 -5.35 0.18 8.26
C THR A 183 -4.50 -0.32 9.44
N LYS A 184 -4.99 -1.30 10.21
CA LYS A 184 -4.22 -1.91 11.30
C LYS A 184 -3.08 -2.80 10.79
N ALA A 185 -3.36 -3.64 9.79
CA ALA A 185 -2.39 -4.55 9.17
C ALA A 185 -1.26 -3.78 8.48
N ASP A 186 -1.61 -2.73 7.73
CA ASP A 186 -0.65 -1.88 7.01
C ASP A 186 0.25 -1.11 7.98
N ARG A 187 -0.29 -0.65 9.12
CA ARG A 187 0.53 -0.08 10.21
C ARG A 187 1.51 -1.09 10.79
N GLN A 188 1.09 -2.35 10.92
CA GLN A 188 1.91 -3.43 11.46
C GLN A 188 3.08 -3.74 10.54
N LEU A 189 2.80 -3.84 9.24
CA LEU A 189 3.81 -4.04 8.19
C LEU A 189 4.76 -2.84 8.08
N TYR A 190 4.24 -1.62 8.17
CA TYR A 190 5.05 -0.41 8.19
C TYR A 190 6.04 -0.40 9.36
N LEU A 191 5.55 -0.68 10.58
CA LEU A 191 6.42 -0.73 11.75
C LEU A 191 7.43 -1.87 11.68
N ALA A 192 7.06 -3.03 11.10
CA ALA A 192 7.99 -4.12 10.85
C ALA A 192 9.13 -3.68 9.91
N SER A 193 8.81 -2.94 8.84
CA SER A 193 9.81 -2.36 7.94
C SER A 193 10.74 -1.40 8.67
N LEU A 194 10.21 -0.54 9.55
CA LEU A 194 11.01 0.40 10.33
C LEU A 194 11.94 -0.33 11.30
N LEU A 195 11.47 -1.38 11.97
CA LEU A 195 12.28 -2.24 12.83
C LEU A 195 13.41 -2.94 12.06
N ASN A 196 13.14 -3.40 10.83
CA ASN A 196 14.17 -4.01 9.99
C ASN A 196 15.29 -3.02 9.63
N GLU A 197 14.97 -1.75 9.37
CA GLU A 197 16.00 -0.71 9.16
C GLU A 197 16.83 -0.47 10.42
N VAL A 198 16.18 -0.35 11.58
CA VAL A 198 16.87 -0.20 12.86
C VAL A 198 17.77 -1.41 13.16
N TYR A 199 17.30 -2.61 12.85
CA TYR A 199 18.08 -3.84 12.96
C TYR A 199 19.35 -3.77 12.10
N LEU A 200 19.25 -3.37 10.84
CA LEU A 200 20.40 -3.28 9.94
C LEU A 200 21.44 -2.28 10.45
N ASP A 201 21.02 -1.10 10.89
CA ASP A 201 21.91 -0.10 11.48
C ASP A 201 22.62 -0.65 12.72
N ARG A 202 21.89 -1.37 13.58
CA ARG A 202 22.45 -1.95 14.80
C ARG A 202 23.42 -3.10 14.52
N LEU A 203 23.10 -3.96 13.55
CA LEU A 203 23.97 -5.05 13.11
C LEU A 203 25.30 -4.51 12.56
N ILE A 204 25.26 -3.42 11.77
CA ILE A 204 26.47 -2.76 11.26
C ILE A 204 27.32 -2.23 12.42
N PHE A 205 26.68 -1.57 13.39
CA PHE A 205 27.36 -1.05 14.58
C PHE A 205 28.02 -2.17 15.41
N GLU A 206 27.31 -3.25 15.71
CA GLU A 206 27.82 -4.40 16.46
C GLU A 206 29.02 -5.06 15.77
N ASN A 207 28.93 -5.26 14.44
CA ASN A 207 30.03 -5.83 13.66
C ASN A 207 31.27 -4.92 13.63
N LYS A 208 31.08 -3.60 13.56
CA LYS A 208 32.19 -2.63 13.60
C LYS A 208 32.91 -2.67 14.95
N ASN A 209 32.17 -2.70 16.05
CA ASN A 209 32.75 -2.78 17.40
C ASN A 209 33.48 -4.11 17.63
N LYS A 210 32.90 -5.23 17.18
CA LYS A 210 33.54 -6.55 17.25
C LYS A 210 34.87 -6.57 16.50
N LYS A 211 34.94 -5.94 15.31
CA LYS A 211 36.19 -5.82 14.55
C LYS A 211 37.23 -4.99 15.29
N GLN A 212 36.85 -3.88 15.92
CA GLN A 212 37.77 -3.03 16.70
C GLN A 212 38.32 -3.78 17.92
N GLN A 213 37.48 -4.51 18.65
CA GLN A 213 37.90 -5.34 19.79
C GLN A 213 38.88 -6.43 19.35
N LEU A 214 38.63 -7.10 18.22
CA LEU A 214 39.55 -8.10 17.69
C LEU A 214 40.93 -7.49 17.39
N VAL A 215 40.96 -6.34 16.71
CA VAL A 215 42.22 -5.63 16.42
C VAL A 215 42.97 -5.27 17.70
N GLN A 216 42.29 -4.71 18.71
CA GLN A 216 42.90 -4.40 20.00
C GLN A 216 43.48 -5.64 20.69
N ASN A 217 42.74 -6.76 20.69
CA ASN A 217 43.20 -8.02 21.25
C ASN A 217 44.44 -8.56 20.52
N TYR A 218 44.47 -8.50 19.18
CA TYR A 218 45.64 -8.90 18.39
C TYR A 218 46.86 -8.01 18.66
N THR A 219 46.67 -6.69 18.74
CA THR A 219 47.76 -5.75 19.08
C THR A 219 48.29 -6.00 20.49
N PHE A 220 47.40 -6.26 21.46
CA PHE A 220 47.80 -6.62 22.82
C PHE A 220 48.60 -7.92 22.86
N ILE A 221 48.13 -8.98 22.19
CA ILE A 221 48.84 -10.27 22.11
C ILE A 221 50.20 -10.09 21.43
N TYR A 222 50.27 -9.36 20.32
CA TYR A 222 51.51 -9.10 19.59
C TYR A 222 52.54 -8.34 20.45
N ASN A 223 52.10 -7.28 21.15
CA ASN A 223 52.98 -6.52 22.04
C ASN A 223 53.44 -7.35 23.24
N THR A 224 52.59 -8.25 23.74
CA THR A 224 52.97 -9.16 24.84
C THR A 224 54.00 -10.19 24.38
N LEU A 225 53.83 -10.74 23.17
CA LEU A 225 54.75 -11.75 22.60
C LEU A 225 56.10 -11.17 22.14
N THR A 226 56.18 -9.87 21.83
CA THR A 226 57.42 -9.21 21.40
C THR A 226 58.25 -8.61 22.55
N GLN A 227 57.70 -8.60 23.78
CA GLN A 227 58.40 -8.15 24.99
C GLN A 227 59.10 -9.28 25.77
N PHE A 228 58.94 -10.53 25.33
CA PHE A 228 59.69 -11.71 25.81
C PHE A 228 60.65 -12.19 24.73
#